data_AF-A0A2G4SQB2-F1
#
_entry.id   AF-A0A2G4SQB2-F1
#
_cell.length_a   1.000
_cell.length_b   1.000
_cell.length_c   1.000
_cell.angle_alpha   90.00
_cell.angle_beta   90.00
_cell.angle_gamma   90.00
#
_symmetry.space_group_name_H-M   'P 1'
#
loop_
_entity.id
_entity.type
_entity.pdbx_description
1 polymer ?
#
loop_
_entity_poly.entity_id
_entity_poly.type
_entity_poly.pdbx_seq_one_letter_code
_entity_poly.pdbx_strand_id
1 'polypeptide(L)'
;MLSLLPSEILFHIFSFLTYDEVYQLRSVCRKFQWMGEYHIYQQIKALNQTVVLKLDERRNICVKLMANSYDPINRVIEFMPVENEVVSLANTGKRFAYHKLLKVHFSLWNESSHTKLPLEHLEPQDQALFLYHYAYNSSIEKIYELPPWNNSQGNKSTRYLGDKGFILCLSYQQPKTNLSPSISPVIASLPTSFYGYPTSPAATSPIPPAPNLDVKWIRVTLDWVLSGLKPSIPTTQIYEHSFIRLNQLLAKEGCFKYDPLSEPVLDYIIRQQDNSKMELPQTLLNFVHTHTHECHTRLSRLQHMLEGAGVDAQVLWKYTFAKSFVVGNGSLLGEEDVVRRIQDSEEEWRQKKLSFVRKLKVNLVNY
;
A
#
# COMPACT_ATOMS: atom_id res chain seq x y z
N MET A 1 -36.77 14.66 4.53
CA MET A 1 -37.17 15.60 3.46
C MET A 1 -36.12 15.74 2.36
N LEU A 2 -34.82 15.89 2.67
CA LEU A 2 -33.77 16.01 1.62
C LEU A 2 -33.65 14.80 0.67
N SER A 3 -34.01 13.59 1.11
CA SER A 3 -34.01 12.38 0.26
C SER A 3 -35.01 12.43 -0.90
N LEU A 4 -36.04 13.29 -0.81
CA LEU A 4 -37.06 13.50 -1.84
C LEU A 4 -36.61 14.47 -2.94
N LEU A 5 -35.46 15.13 -2.77
CA LEU A 5 -34.93 16.02 -3.78
C LEU A 5 -34.54 15.25 -5.06
N PRO A 6 -34.72 15.86 -6.25
CA PRO A 6 -34.16 15.37 -7.50
C PRO A 6 -32.66 15.14 -7.41
N SER A 7 -32.16 14.15 -8.16
CA SER A 7 -30.77 13.74 -8.08
C SER A 7 -29.80 14.86 -8.51
N GLU A 8 -30.23 15.69 -9.44
CA GLU A 8 -29.49 16.82 -9.99
C GLU A 8 -29.22 17.88 -8.91
N ILE A 9 -30.22 18.16 -8.06
CA ILE A 9 -30.08 19.11 -6.96
C ILE A 9 -29.09 18.57 -5.93
N LEU A 10 -29.14 17.26 -5.64
CA LEU A 10 -28.20 16.62 -4.72
C LEU A 10 -26.77 16.67 -5.25
N PHE A 11 -26.55 16.36 -6.53
CA PHE A 11 -25.21 16.48 -7.14
C PHE A 11 -24.71 17.92 -7.17
N HIS A 12 -25.60 18.90 -7.38
CA HIS A 12 -25.24 20.30 -7.28
C HIS A 12 -24.80 20.66 -5.86
N ILE A 13 -25.53 20.21 -4.82
CA ILE A 13 -25.12 20.39 -3.42
C ILE A 13 -23.75 19.75 -3.17
N PHE A 14 -23.53 18.51 -3.62
CA PHE A 14 -22.27 17.80 -3.43
C PHE A 14 -21.08 18.52 -4.09
N SER A 15 -21.29 19.21 -5.21
CA SER A 15 -20.22 19.95 -5.90
C SER A 15 -19.63 21.11 -5.09
N PHE A 16 -20.31 21.57 -4.04
CA PHE A 16 -19.81 22.59 -3.12
C PHE A 16 -19.10 22.02 -1.89
N LEU A 17 -19.08 20.69 -1.74
CA LEU A 17 -18.53 19.99 -0.59
C LEU A 17 -17.19 19.35 -0.92
N THR A 18 -16.32 19.23 0.08
CA THR A 18 -15.09 18.46 -0.01
C THR A 18 -15.37 16.96 -0.05
N TYR A 19 -14.38 16.15 -0.45
CA TYR A 19 -14.50 14.69 -0.45
C TYR A 19 -14.89 14.11 0.92
N ASP A 20 -14.31 14.63 2.00
CA ASP A 20 -14.64 14.20 3.38
C ASP A 20 -16.09 14.53 3.74
N GLU A 21 -16.56 15.73 3.41
CA GLU A 21 -17.94 16.15 3.70
C GLU A 21 -18.94 15.31 2.90
N VAL A 22 -18.73 15.12 1.60
CA VAL A 22 -19.56 14.23 0.77
C VAL A 22 -19.53 12.80 1.33
N TYR A 23 -18.37 12.33 1.78
CA TYR A 23 -18.25 11.00 2.33
C TYR A 23 -19.02 10.81 3.64
N GLN A 24 -19.03 11.81 4.51
CA GLN A 24 -19.78 11.75 5.78
C GLN A 24 -21.29 11.66 5.57
N LEU A 25 -21.81 12.25 4.48
CA LEU A 25 -23.22 12.17 4.11
C LEU A 25 -23.71 10.74 3.83
N ARG A 26 -22.82 9.76 3.65
CA ARG A 26 -23.17 8.34 3.51
C ARG A 26 -23.97 7.80 4.69
N SER A 27 -23.77 8.38 5.87
CA SER A 27 -24.47 7.97 7.11
C SER A 27 -25.95 8.38 7.13
N VAL A 28 -26.38 9.29 6.26
CA VAL A 28 -27.74 9.84 6.25
C VAL A 28 -28.74 8.83 5.69
N CYS A 29 -28.48 8.30 4.49
CA CYS A 29 -29.31 7.26 3.88
C CYS A 29 -28.59 6.57 2.71
N ARG A 30 -29.10 5.41 2.27
CA ARG A 30 -28.53 4.64 1.13
C ARG A 30 -28.44 5.45 -0.17
N LYS A 31 -29.44 6.31 -0.45
CA LYS A 31 -29.41 7.18 -1.64
C LYS A 31 -28.22 8.14 -1.59
N PHE A 32 -27.98 8.77 -0.44
CA PHE A 32 -26.87 9.71 -0.26
C PHE A 32 -25.52 8.99 -0.31
N GLN A 33 -25.44 7.79 0.27
CA GLN A 33 -24.27 6.92 0.15
C GLN A 33 -23.93 6.67 -1.33
N TRP A 34 -24.85 6.11 -2.11
CA TRP A 34 -24.59 5.76 -3.51
C TRP A 34 -24.26 6.98 -4.36
N MET A 35 -25.03 8.06 -4.21
CA MET A 35 -24.83 9.28 -5.00
C MET A 35 -23.56 10.02 -4.61
N GLY A 36 -23.24 10.11 -3.31
CA GLY A 36 -22.05 10.78 -2.81
C GLY A 36 -20.77 10.06 -3.23
N GLU A 37 -20.76 8.73 -3.16
CA GLU A 37 -19.63 7.92 -3.61
C GLU A 37 -19.41 8.01 -5.12
N TYR A 38 -20.49 7.94 -5.89
CA TYR A 38 -20.42 8.15 -7.34
C TYR A 38 -19.98 9.57 -7.70
N HIS A 39 -20.41 10.58 -6.94
CA HIS A 39 -19.98 11.97 -7.11
C HIS A 39 -18.47 12.12 -6.91
N ILE A 40 -17.92 11.54 -5.83
CA ILE A 40 -16.47 11.55 -5.58
C ILE A 40 -15.73 10.93 -6.76
N TYR A 41 -16.13 9.76 -7.25
CA TYR A 41 -15.53 9.15 -8.44
C TYR A 41 -15.59 10.07 -9.67
N GLN A 42 -16.74 10.68 -9.95
CA GLN A 42 -16.91 11.59 -11.09
C GLN A 42 -16.01 12.82 -10.98
N GLN A 43 -15.85 13.37 -9.78
CA GLN A 43 -14.98 14.52 -9.53
C GLN A 43 -13.50 14.15 -9.68
N ILE A 44 -13.07 12.97 -9.19
CA ILE A 44 -11.72 12.43 -9.41
C ILE A 44 -11.42 12.36 -10.91
N LYS A 45 -12.37 11.83 -11.69
CA LYS A 45 -12.25 11.70 -13.14
C LYS A 45 -12.24 13.07 -13.84
N ALA A 46 -13.15 13.98 -13.48
CA ALA A 46 -13.26 15.31 -14.09
C ALA A 46 -12.03 16.19 -13.82
N LEU A 47 -11.42 16.06 -12.64
CA LEU A 47 -10.22 16.81 -12.24
C LEU A 47 -8.92 16.11 -12.66
N ASN A 48 -8.99 14.99 -13.40
CA ASN A 48 -7.83 14.18 -13.80
C ASN A 48 -6.90 13.81 -12.62
N GLN A 49 -7.49 13.52 -11.46
CA GLN A 49 -6.73 13.08 -10.30
C GLN A 49 -6.19 11.67 -10.53
N THR A 50 -4.93 11.45 -10.15
CA THR A 50 -4.19 10.22 -10.45
C THR A 50 -3.74 9.48 -9.21
N VAL A 51 -3.51 8.17 -9.35
CA VAL A 51 -2.67 7.38 -8.46
C VAL A 51 -1.26 7.32 -9.05
N VAL A 52 -0.26 7.62 -8.25
CA VAL A 52 1.15 7.68 -8.62
C VAL A 52 1.91 6.57 -7.89
N LEU A 53 2.54 5.70 -8.67
CA LEU A 53 3.42 4.64 -8.19
C LEU A 53 4.87 5.13 -8.27
N LYS A 54 5.62 5.16 -7.17
CA LYS A 54 7.03 5.61 -7.11
C LYS A 54 7.96 4.48 -6.68
N LEU A 55 9.02 4.22 -7.44
CA LEU A 55 9.99 3.12 -7.17
C LEU A 55 11.28 3.57 -6.48
N ASP A 56 11.55 4.88 -6.48
CA ASP A 56 12.69 5.51 -5.81
C ASP A 56 12.27 6.90 -5.33
N GLU A 57 12.76 7.28 -4.16
CA GLU A 57 12.59 8.65 -3.65
C GLU A 57 13.56 9.62 -4.35
N ARG A 58 14.67 9.13 -4.92
CA ARG A 58 15.74 9.96 -5.50
C ARG A 58 15.61 10.17 -7.00
N ARG A 59 15.08 9.20 -7.72
CA ARG A 59 14.85 9.25 -9.16
C ARG A 59 13.36 9.25 -9.34
N ASN A 60 12.80 10.30 -9.95
CA ASN A 60 11.37 10.47 -10.21
C ASN A 60 10.81 9.42 -11.20
N ILE A 61 11.14 8.15 -11.02
CA ILE A 61 10.59 7.01 -11.73
C ILE A 61 9.20 6.80 -11.13
N CYS A 62 8.19 7.25 -11.87
CA CYS A 62 6.81 7.12 -11.46
C CYS A 62 5.89 6.68 -12.58
N VAL A 63 4.90 5.86 -12.25
CA VAL A 63 3.78 5.51 -13.15
C VAL A 63 2.56 6.25 -12.68
N LYS A 64 1.89 6.98 -13.58
CA LYS A 64 0.63 7.68 -13.29
C LYS A 64 -0.54 6.85 -13.81
N LEU A 65 -1.53 6.65 -12.96
CA LEU A 65 -2.73 5.89 -13.23
C LEU A 65 -3.94 6.83 -13.11
N MET A 66 -4.79 6.88 -14.14
CA MET A 66 -6.01 7.69 -14.18
C MET A 66 -7.24 6.84 -13.85
N ALA A 67 -8.25 7.46 -13.25
CA ALA A 67 -9.51 6.80 -12.93
C ALA A 67 -10.21 6.32 -14.21
N ASN A 68 -10.41 5.02 -14.32
CA ASN A 68 -11.00 4.36 -15.48
C ASN A 68 -12.47 4.05 -15.25
N SER A 69 -12.77 3.23 -14.24
CA SER A 69 -14.09 2.69 -13.94
C SER A 69 -14.42 2.73 -12.45
N TYR A 70 -15.71 2.66 -12.12
CA TYR A 70 -16.22 2.55 -10.75
C TYR A 70 -17.17 1.37 -10.63
N ASP A 71 -16.88 0.47 -9.69
CA ASP A 71 -17.74 -0.63 -9.31
C ASP A 71 -18.61 -0.20 -8.11
N PRO A 72 -19.92 0.06 -8.31
CA PRO A 72 -20.80 0.51 -7.25
C PRO A 72 -21.16 -0.61 -6.25
N ILE A 73 -21.00 -1.88 -6.62
CA ILE A 73 -21.33 -3.02 -5.75
C ILE A 73 -20.22 -3.17 -4.71
N ASN A 74 -18.96 -3.22 -5.17
CA ASN A 74 -17.81 -3.33 -4.29
C ASN A 74 -17.29 -1.98 -3.78
N ARG A 75 -17.81 -0.85 -4.30
CA ARG A 75 -17.40 0.53 -3.97
C ARG A 75 -15.91 0.77 -4.26
N VAL A 76 -15.47 0.28 -5.41
CA VAL A 76 -14.07 0.26 -5.84
C VAL A 76 -13.87 1.12 -7.08
N ILE A 77 -12.84 1.95 -7.06
CA ILE A 77 -12.39 2.70 -8.25
C ILE A 77 -11.20 1.95 -8.86
N GLU A 78 -11.27 1.69 -10.15
CA GLU A 78 -10.15 1.18 -10.93
C GLU A 78 -9.40 2.35 -11.58
N PHE A 79 -8.09 2.37 -11.39
CA PHE A 79 -7.17 3.27 -12.05
C PHE A 79 -6.28 2.48 -13.01
N MET A 80 -6.10 2.98 -14.22
CA MET A 80 -5.30 2.37 -15.29
C MET A 80 -4.21 3.34 -15.76
N PRO A 81 -3.08 2.84 -16.27
CA PRO A 81 -2.03 3.70 -16.78
C PRO A 81 -2.52 4.46 -18.01
N VAL A 82 -2.13 5.73 -18.11
CA VAL A 82 -2.50 6.62 -19.24
C VAL A 82 -1.90 6.13 -20.56
N GLU A 83 -0.67 5.62 -20.45
CA GLU A 83 0.13 5.09 -21.53
C GLU A 83 0.61 3.69 -21.12
N ASN A 84 0.93 2.82 -22.07
CA ASN A 84 1.58 1.54 -21.77
C ASN A 84 3.07 1.77 -21.39
N GLU A 85 3.31 2.63 -20.41
CA GLU A 85 4.61 2.92 -19.86
C GLU A 85 5.11 1.71 -19.07
N VAL A 86 6.21 1.17 -19.55
CA VAL A 86 6.92 0.10 -18.89
C VAL A 86 8.14 0.69 -18.21
N VAL A 87 8.32 0.40 -16.93
CA VAL A 87 9.33 1.03 -16.10
C VAL A 87 10.47 0.09 -15.80
N SER A 88 11.69 0.47 -16.17
CA SER A 88 12.86 -0.35 -15.82
C SER A 88 13.09 -0.38 -14.32
N LEU A 89 13.26 -1.58 -13.76
CA LEU A 89 13.65 -1.79 -12.38
C LEU A 89 15.17 -1.71 -12.18
N ALA A 90 15.93 -1.32 -13.20
CA ALA A 90 17.37 -1.13 -13.08
C ALA A 90 17.69 -0.10 -11.99
N ASN A 91 18.39 -0.53 -10.94
CA ASN A 91 18.81 0.35 -9.88
C ASN A 91 20.30 0.66 -10.06
N THR A 92 20.63 1.93 -10.24
CA THR A 92 22.03 2.39 -10.30
C THR A 92 22.65 2.59 -8.92
N GLY A 93 21.86 2.38 -7.86
CA GLY A 93 22.29 2.50 -6.47
C GLY A 93 23.26 1.37 -6.08
N LYS A 94 24.14 1.66 -5.12
CA LYS A 94 25.23 0.76 -4.73
C LYS A 94 24.79 -0.50 -3.95
N ARG A 95 23.53 -0.58 -3.48
CA ARG A 95 23.10 -1.62 -2.52
C ARG A 95 22.32 -2.79 -3.14
N PHE A 96 21.54 -2.55 -4.19
CA PHE A 96 20.75 -3.58 -4.86
C PHE A 96 20.82 -3.36 -6.37
N ALA A 97 20.92 -4.44 -7.14
CA ALA A 97 20.90 -4.37 -8.61
C ALA A 97 19.55 -3.87 -9.17
N TYR A 98 18.47 -4.04 -8.41
CA TYR A 98 17.10 -3.70 -8.85
C TYR A 98 16.30 -2.96 -7.78
N HIS A 99 15.30 -2.19 -8.23
CA HIS A 99 14.28 -1.61 -7.36
C HIS A 99 13.35 -2.71 -6.83
N LYS A 100 13.13 -2.72 -5.51
CA LYS A 100 12.26 -3.69 -4.82
C LYS A 100 11.13 -3.04 -4.05
N LEU A 101 11.14 -1.71 -3.93
CA LEU A 101 10.21 -0.97 -3.10
C LEU A 101 9.33 -0.11 -3.97
N LEU A 102 8.08 0.00 -3.57
CA LEU A 102 7.06 0.77 -4.25
C LEU A 102 6.30 1.62 -3.23
N LYS A 103 6.12 2.89 -3.55
CA LYS A 103 5.25 3.81 -2.82
C LYS A 103 4.04 4.14 -3.68
N VAL A 104 2.84 4.04 -3.11
CA VAL A 104 1.57 4.30 -3.80
C VAL A 104 0.98 5.57 -3.22
N HIS A 105 0.67 6.55 -4.07
CA HIS A 105 0.11 7.83 -3.64
C HIS A 105 -1.08 8.24 -4.47
N PHE A 106 -2.12 8.76 -3.85
CA PHE A 106 -3.13 9.53 -4.55
C PHE A 106 -2.70 11.00 -4.67
N SER A 107 -2.85 11.59 -5.85
CA SER A 107 -2.37 12.94 -6.18
C SER A 107 -2.84 14.04 -5.22
N LEU A 108 -4.09 13.96 -4.74
CA LEU A 108 -4.67 14.96 -3.84
C LEU A 108 -4.08 14.92 -2.41
N TRP A 109 -3.40 13.85 -2.02
CA TRP A 109 -2.81 13.76 -0.68
C TRP A 109 -1.72 14.82 -0.44
N ASN A 110 -1.03 15.27 -1.49
CA ASN A 110 0.00 16.29 -1.41
C ASN A 110 -0.56 17.70 -1.13
N GLU A 111 -1.86 17.91 -1.30
CA GLU A 111 -2.53 19.19 -1.08
C GLU A 111 -3.08 19.34 0.34
N SER A 112 -2.91 18.33 1.19
CA SER A 112 -3.30 18.40 2.60
C SER A 112 -2.42 19.43 3.31
N SER A 113 -2.88 20.68 3.28
CA SER A 113 -2.31 21.76 4.06
C SER A 113 -2.43 21.36 5.52
N HIS A 114 -1.33 20.96 6.15
CA HIS A 114 -1.30 20.84 7.60
C HIS A 114 -1.76 22.19 8.16
N THR A 115 -2.97 22.23 8.70
CA THR A 115 -3.52 23.40 9.36
C THR A 115 -2.47 23.86 10.36
N LYS A 116 -1.98 25.11 10.21
CA LYS A 116 -0.97 25.68 11.09
C LYS A 116 -1.58 25.75 12.49
N LEU A 117 -1.30 24.74 13.31
CA LEU A 117 -1.71 24.74 14.71
C LEU A 117 -0.83 25.75 15.45
N PRO A 118 -1.40 26.59 16.31
CA PRO A 118 -0.64 27.51 17.16
C PRO A 118 0.07 26.70 18.26
N LEU A 119 1.28 26.20 17.95
CA LEU A 119 2.09 25.37 18.85
C LEU A 119 3.00 26.20 19.79
N GLU A 120 2.90 27.53 19.75
CA GLU A 120 3.76 28.47 20.49
C GLU A 120 3.76 28.25 22.02
N HIS A 121 2.72 27.59 22.55
CA HIS A 121 2.55 27.30 23.98
C HIS A 121 3.24 26.00 24.45
N LEU A 122 3.85 25.25 23.53
CA LEU A 122 4.56 24.01 23.84
C LEU A 122 6.07 24.24 23.82
N GLU A 123 6.79 23.50 24.67
CA GLU A 123 8.26 23.46 24.60
C GLU A 123 8.73 22.89 23.24
N PRO A 124 9.91 23.28 22.72
CA PRO A 124 10.37 22.81 21.41
C PRO A 124 10.38 21.28 21.24
N GLN A 125 10.69 20.53 22.30
CA GLN A 125 10.67 19.07 22.30
C GLN A 125 9.23 18.52 22.21
N ASP A 126 8.30 19.14 22.94
CA ASP A 126 6.88 18.80 22.90
C ASP A 126 6.25 19.16 21.55
N GLN A 127 6.66 20.29 20.95
CA GLN A 127 6.26 20.65 19.59
C GLN A 127 6.70 19.60 18.58
N ALA A 128 7.96 19.16 18.65
CA ALA A 128 8.51 18.15 17.75
C ALA A 128 7.77 16.81 17.92
N LEU A 129 7.56 16.35 19.16
CA LEU A 129 6.80 15.14 19.45
C LEU A 129 5.36 15.25 18.94
N PHE A 130 4.69 16.37 19.22
CA PHE A 130 3.32 16.60 18.76
C PHE A 130 3.24 16.57 17.23
N LEU A 131 4.08 17.31 16.52
CA LEU A 131 4.10 17.32 15.06
C LEU A 131 4.41 15.94 14.48
N TYR A 132 5.32 15.20 15.11
CA TYR A 132 5.70 13.86 14.67
C TYR A 132 4.52 12.87 14.71
N HIS A 133 3.65 12.96 15.71
CA HIS A 133 2.44 12.12 15.81
C HIS A 133 1.25 12.71 15.07
N TYR A 134 1.06 14.03 15.10
CA TYR A 134 -0.11 14.70 14.55
C TYR A 134 -0.08 14.80 13.02
N ALA A 135 1.08 15.06 12.43
CA ALA A 135 1.23 15.14 10.97
C ALA A 135 1.30 13.76 10.30
N TYR A 136 1.35 12.68 11.09
CA TYR A 136 1.53 11.34 10.58
C TYR A 136 0.28 10.84 9.86
N ASN A 137 0.47 10.33 8.65
CA ASN A 137 -0.57 9.64 7.89
C ASN A 137 -0.01 8.31 7.36
N SER A 138 -0.56 7.20 7.86
CA SER A 138 -0.11 5.86 7.48
C SER A 138 -0.27 5.58 5.99
N SER A 139 -1.34 6.06 5.34
CA SER A 139 -1.57 5.91 3.90
C SER A 139 -0.50 6.58 3.05
N ILE A 140 0.07 7.70 3.51
CA ILE A 140 1.12 8.44 2.80
C ILE A 140 2.49 7.81 3.04
N GLU A 141 2.74 7.26 4.22
CA GLU A 141 4.07 6.79 4.63
C GLU A 141 4.36 5.31 4.29
N LYS A 142 3.34 4.54 3.93
CA LYS A 142 3.43 3.12 3.58
C LYS A 142 4.35 2.85 2.39
N ILE A 143 5.20 1.82 2.52
CA ILE A 143 6.09 1.33 1.46
C ILE A 143 5.81 -0.16 1.26
N TYR A 144 5.70 -0.57 0.01
CA TYR A 144 5.39 -1.94 -0.36
C TYR A 144 6.59 -2.62 -1.00
N GLU A 145 6.81 -3.89 -0.69
CA GLU A 145 7.80 -4.72 -1.38
C GLU A 145 7.18 -5.29 -2.66
N LEU A 146 7.89 -5.15 -3.77
CA LEU A 146 7.49 -5.74 -5.04
C LEU A 146 7.62 -7.27 -4.99
N PRO A 147 6.66 -8.03 -5.57
CA PRO A 147 6.78 -9.46 -5.70
C PRO A 147 8.09 -9.88 -6.39
N PRO A 148 8.69 -11.01 -6.03
CA PRO A 148 9.92 -11.46 -6.65
C PRO A 148 9.70 -11.77 -8.14
N TRP A 149 10.63 -11.33 -8.99
CA TRP A 149 10.66 -11.76 -10.39
C TRP A 149 11.26 -13.17 -10.46
N ASN A 150 10.45 -14.19 -10.72
CA ASN A 150 10.98 -15.55 -10.88
C ASN A 150 10.97 -15.91 -12.37
N ASN A 151 12.15 -16.05 -12.97
CA ASN A 151 12.33 -16.43 -14.37
C ASN A 151 11.74 -17.83 -14.70
N SER A 152 11.41 -18.63 -13.69
CA SER A 152 10.86 -19.98 -13.83
C SER A 152 9.35 -20.01 -14.10
N GLN A 153 8.62 -18.91 -13.88
CA GLN A 153 7.19 -18.81 -14.19
C GLN A 153 7.03 -18.13 -15.54
N GLY A 154 6.88 -18.93 -16.60
CA GLY A 154 6.92 -18.50 -17.99
C GLY A 154 6.11 -17.24 -18.31
N ASN A 155 6.74 -16.32 -19.05
CA ASN A 155 6.29 -15.18 -19.88
C ASN A 155 4.98 -14.38 -19.63
N LYS A 156 4.07 -14.72 -18.73
CA LYS A 156 2.83 -13.97 -18.45
C LYS A 156 2.28 -14.21 -17.03
N SER A 157 3.12 -14.27 -15.99
CA SER A 157 2.58 -14.28 -14.62
C SER A 157 2.15 -12.87 -14.24
N THR A 158 0.86 -12.60 -14.34
CA THR A 158 0.24 -11.49 -13.61
C THR A 158 0.57 -11.66 -12.15
N ARG A 159 1.05 -10.59 -11.52
CA ARG A 159 1.40 -10.53 -10.11
C ARG A 159 0.48 -9.55 -9.41
N TYR A 160 0.21 -9.83 -8.14
CA TYR A 160 -0.62 -8.98 -7.31
C TYR A 160 0.15 -8.50 -6.10
N LEU A 161 -0.07 -7.24 -5.77
CA LEU A 161 0.34 -6.61 -4.52
C LEU A 161 -0.90 -6.02 -3.88
N GLY A 162 -1.14 -6.29 -2.59
CA GLY A 162 -2.36 -5.84 -1.92
C GLY A 162 -2.10 -5.18 -0.57
N ASP A 163 -3.06 -4.36 -0.18
CA ASP A 163 -3.29 -3.85 1.18
C ASP A 163 -4.80 -3.95 1.44
N LYS A 164 -5.25 -3.69 2.68
CA LYS A 164 -6.69 -3.69 3.00
C LYS A 164 -7.48 -2.83 2.01
N GLY A 165 -6.99 -1.63 1.70
CA GLY A 165 -7.69 -0.66 0.85
C GLY A 165 -7.46 -0.77 -0.66
N PHE A 166 -6.54 -1.62 -1.15
CA PHE A 166 -6.29 -1.71 -2.59
C PHE A 166 -5.65 -3.03 -3.05
N ILE A 167 -5.77 -3.31 -4.34
CA ILE A 167 -5.01 -4.34 -5.06
C ILE A 167 -4.36 -3.72 -6.29
N LEU A 168 -3.07 -3.95 -6.47
CA LEU A 168 -2.27 -3.57 -7.63
C LEU A 168 -1.98 -4.81 -8.47
N CYS A 169 -2.27 -4.71 -9.77
CA CYS A 169 -1.98 -5.73 -10.76
C CYS A 169 -0.81 -5.28 -11.65
N LEU A 170 0.22 -6.11 -11.71
CA LEU A 170 1.44 -5.83 -12.46
C LEU A 170 1.99 -7.09 -13.12
N SER A 171 2.94 -6.91 -14.04
CA SER A 171 3.68 -7.99 -14.67
C SER A 171 5.12 -7.57 -14.92
N TYR A 172 6.01 -8.56 -15.05
CA TYR A 172 7.41 -8.32 -15.40
C TYR A 172 7.65 -8.70 -16.85
N GLN A 173 8.15 -7.76 -17.63
CA GLN A 173 8.64 -8.00 -18.98
C GLN A 173 10.15 -8.13 -18.92
N GLN A 174 10.71 -9.18 -19.53
CA GLN A 174 12.15 -9.21 -19.77
C GLN A 174 12.46 -8.33 -20.98
N PRO A 175 13.49 -7.48 -20.92
CA PRO A 175 13.96 -6.80 -22.10
C PRO A 175 14.34 -7.86 -23.13
N LYS A 176 13.74 -7.81 -24.33
CA LYS A 176 14.12 -8.66 -25.45
C LYS A 176 15.54 -8.27 -25.86
N THR A 177 16.54 -8.90 -25.29
CA THR A 177 17.91 -8.79 -25.77
C THR A 177 17.97 -9.48 -27.13
N ASN A 178 17.73 -8.71 -28.19
CA ASN A 178 18.15 -9.05 -29.54
C ASN A 178 19.68 -8.95 -29.60
N LEU A 179 20.39 -9.81 -28.86
CA LEU A 179 21.83 -9.95 -28.95
C LEU A 179 22.11 -11.23 -29.73
N SER A 180 22.43 -11.03 -31.01
CA SER A 180 23.33 -11.91 -31.72
C SER A 180 24.57 -12.17 -30.85
N PRO A 181 25.14 -13.38 -30.87
CA PRO A 181 26.31 -13.71 -30.06
C PRO A 181 27.54 -12.98 -30.60
N SER A 182 27.71 -11.71 -30.21
CA SER A 182 28.96 -10.99 -30.37
C SER A 182 29.90 -11.44 -29.26
N ILE A 183 30.81 -12.34 -29.62
CA ILE A 183 31.98 -12.70 -28.83
C ILE A 183 32.82 -11.43 -28.70
N SER A 184 32.76 -10.78 -27.53
CA SER A 184 33.70 -9.72 -27.16
C SER A 184 34.57 -10.21 -26.00
N PRO A 185 35.90 -10.01 -26.06
CA PRO A 185 36.84 -10.65 -25.15
C PRO A 185 36.82 -10.02 -23.76
N VAL A 186 37.06 -10.87 -22.77
CA VAL A 186 37.23 -10.53 -21.36
C VAL A 186 38.43 -9.58 -21.21
N ILE A 187 38.17 -8.31 -20.88
CA ILE A 187 39.21 -7.42 -20.34
C ILE A 187 39.08 -7.43 -18.82
N ALA A 188 40.01 -8.15 -18.19
CA ALA A 188 40.23 -8.09 -16.75
C ALA A 188 40.70 -6.67 -16.36
N SER A 189 40.00 -6.01 -15.44
CA SER A 189 40.55 -4.83 -14.75
C SER A 189 40.17 -4.81 -13.26
N LEU A 190 41.21 -5.11 -12.49
CA LEU A 190 41.66 -4.67 -11.16
C LEU A 190 40.75 -4.70 -9.90
N PRO A 191 41.34 -5.05 -8.74
CA PRO A 191 40.63 -5.34 -7.50
C PRO A 191 40.36 -4.07 -6.70
N THR A 192 39.12 -3.93 -6.19
CA THR A 192 38.84 -3.02 -5.09
C THR A 192 38.41 -3.85 -3.89
N SER A 193 39.35 -4.13 -3.00
CA SER A 193 39.08 -4.62 -1.66
C SER A 193 38.39 -3.52 -0.85
N PHE A 194 37.44 -3.88 0.01
CA PHE A 194 37.33 -3.39 1.40
C PHE A 194 36.16 -4.13 2.09
N TYR A 195 36.52 -5.10 2.94
CA TYR A 195 35.73 -5.85 3.93
C TYR A 195 34.52 -6.70 3.49
N GLY A 196 34.77 -8.00 3.26
CA GLY A 196 34.30 -9.04 4.17
C GLY A 196 33.00 -9.80 3.84
N TYR A 197 33.07 -10.77 2.92
CA TYR A 197 32.53 -12.16 3.02
C TYR A 197 33.21 -12.99 1.92
N PRO A 198 33.42 -14.32 2.08
CA PRO A 198 34.20 -15.10 1.13
C PRO A 198 33.50 -15.11 -0.23
N THR A 199 34.26 -14.79 -1.26
CA THR A 199 33.88 -14.89 -2.67
C THR A 199 33.53 -16.34 -3.00
N SER A 200 32.24 -16.66 -2.85
CA SER A 200 31.67 -17.85 -3.45
C SER A 200 31.82 -17.74 -4.98
N PRO A 201 32.16 -18.82 -5.70
CA PRO A 201 32.27 -18.82 -7.17
C PRO A 201 30.97 -18.44 -7.91
N ALA A 202 29.86 -18.22 -7.20
CA ALA A 202 28.65 -17.60 -7.74
C ALA A 202 28.80 -16.11 -8.08
N ALA A 203 29.83 -15.41 -7.59
CA ALA A 203 30.01 -13.96 -7.74
C ALA A 203 30.45 -13.49 -9.15
N THR A 204 30.74 -14.41 -10.08
CA THR A 204 31.10 -14.12 -11.48
C THR A 204 29.95 -14.33 -12.46
N SER A 205 28.76 -14.69 -11.97
CA SER A 205 27.59 -14.81 -12.85
C SER A 205 27.16 -13.42 -13.32
N PRO A 206 27.00 -13.19 -14.64
CA PRO A 206 26.52 -11.91 -15.15
C PRO A 206 25.15 -11.60 -14.53
N ILE A 207 25.04 -10.43 -13.90
CA ILE A 207 23.78 -9.95 -13.34
C ILE A 207 22.76 -9.88 -14.49
N PRO A 208 21.62 -10.58 -14.41
CA PRO A 208 20.65 -10.56 -15.48
C PRO A 208 20.15 -9.13 -15.75
N PRO A 209 19.81 -8.77 -17.00
CA PRO A 209 19.31 -7.44 -17.30
C PRO A 209 18.07 -7.14 -16.48
N ALA A 210 17.93 -5.93 -15.94
CA ALA A 210 16.83 -5.62 -15.05
C ALA A 210 15.46 -5.83 -15.72
N PRO A 211 14.46 -6.37 -14.99
CA PRO A 211 13.11 -6.43 -15.49
C PRO A 211 12.56 -5.04 -15.78
N ASN A 212 11.58 -5.08 -16.66
CA ASN A 212 10.70 -3.99 -16.95
C ASN A 212 9.37 -4.26 -16.23
N LEU A 213 8.96 -3.37 -15.32
CA LEU A 213 7.70 -3.40 -14.60
C LEU A 213 6.59 -2.83 -15.50
N ASP A 214 5.56 -3.62 -15.73
CA ASP A 214 4.39 -3.28 -16.53
C ASP A 214 3.15 -3.32 -15.64
N VAL A 215 2.66 -2.14 -15.27
CA VAL A 215 1.51 -1.98 -14.38
C VAL A 215 0.23 -2.04 -15.21
N LYS A 216 -0.72 -2.89 -14.82
CA LYS A 216 -1.99 -3.06 -15.54
C LYS A 216 -3.09 -2.19 -14.99
N TRP A 217 -3.27 -2.21 -13.67
CA TRP A 217 -4.28 -1.41 -12.98
C TRP A 217 -4.00 -1.41 -11.48
N ILE A 218 -4.56 -0.44 -10.78
CA ILE A 218 -4.76 -0.48 -9.33
C ILE A 218 -6.24 -0.28 -9.03
N ARG A 219 -6.79 -1.09 -8.15
CA ARG A 219 -8.16 -0.99 -7.68
C ARG A 219 -8.14 -0.60 -6.22
N VAL A 220 -8.83 0.49 -5.88
CA VAL A 220 -8.78 1.10 -4.55
C VAL A 220 -10.19 1.31 -4.01
N THR A 221 -10.37 1.22 -2.69
CA THR A 221 -11.62 1.63 -2.04
C THR A 221 -11.68 3.15 -1.89
N LEU A 222 -12.89 3.70 -1.77
CA LEU A 222 -13.06 5.12 -1.44
C LEU A 222 -12.46 5.46 -0.07
N ASP A 223 -12.55 4.55 0.90
CA ASP A 223 -11.89 4.73 2.21
C ASP A 223 -10.39 4.94 2.07
N TRP A 224 -9.72 4.21 1.15
CA TRP A 224 -8.30 4.39 0.87
C TRP A 224 -7.99 5.76 0.25
N VAL A 225 -8.80 6.23 -0.71
CA VAL A 225 -8.61 7.56 -1.31
C VAL A 225 -8.69 8.65 -0.25
N LEU A 226 -9.64 8.51 0.69
CA LEU A 226 -9.90 9.49 1.73
C LEU A 226 -8.95 9.41 2.91
N SER A 227 -8.40 8.22 3.23
CA SER A 227 -7.53 8.05 4.39
C SER A 227 -6.24 8.86 4.29
N GLY A 228 -5.74 9.10 3.07
CA GLY A 228 -4.60 10.02 2.86
C GLY A 228 -4.95 11.50 3.00
N LEU A 229 -6.22 11.89 2.88
CA LEU A 229 -6.68 13.26 3.16
C LEU A 229 -6.99 13.45 4.64
N LYS A 230 -7.55 12.41 5.27
CA LYS A 230 -7.97 12.40 6.67
C LYS A 230 -7.55 11.08 7.32
N PRO A 231 -6.46 11.05 8.11
CA PRO A 231 -5.95 9.84 8.74
C PRO A 231 -6.95 9.10 9.63
N SER A 232 -7.97 9.79 10.15
CA SER A 232 -9.00 9.21 11.01
C SER A 232 -9.98 8.30 10.28
N ILE A 233 -9.97 8.27 8.93
CA ILE A 233 -10.83 7.38 8.14
C ILE A 233 -10.10 6.04 7.99
N PRO A 234 -10.61 4.95 8.60
CA PRO A 234 -9.98 3.65 8.49
C PRO A 234 -10.19 3.05 7.10
N THR A 235 -9.14 2.43 6.55
CA THR A 235 -9.24 1.69 5.29
C THR A 235 -10.00 0.39 5.49
N THR A 236 -11.11 0.21 4.76
CA THR A 236 -11.87 -1.04 4.71
C THR A 236 -11.24 -2.07 3.78
N GLN A 237 -11.57 -3.35 3.98
CA GLN A 237 -11.10 -4.44 3.14
C GLN A 237 -11.74 -4.38 1.74
N ILE A 238 -10.91 -4.25 0.71
CA ILE A 238 -11.33 -4.33 -0.69
C ILE A 238 -11.89 -5.73 -0.96
N TYR A 239 -13.03 -5.79 -1.66
CA TYR A 239 -13.76 -7.03 -1.94
C TYR A 239 -14.15 -7.84 -0.69
N GLU A 240 -14.60 -7.16 0.37
CA GLU A 240 -14.99 -7.78 1.65
C GLU A 240 -15.85 -9.04 1.48
N HIS A 241 -16.87 -9.01 0.61
CA HIS A 241 -17.73 -10.17 0.36
C HIS A 241 -16.98 -11.39 -0.19
N SER A 242 -15.99 -11.20 -1.06
CA SER A 242 -15.15 -12.28 -1.57
C SER A 242 -14.26 -12.88 -0.49
N PHE A 243 -13.71 -12.04 0.39
CA PHE A 243 -12.94 -12.53 1.54
C PHE A 243 -13.79 -13.30 2.54
N ILE A 244 -15.00 -12.81 2.87
CA ILE A 244 -15.96 -13.52 3.72
C ILE A 244 -16.28 -14.89 3.13
N ARG A 245 -16.52 -14.95 1.81
CA ARG A 245 -16.82 -16.20 1.11
C ARG A 245 -15.62 -17.15 1.12
N LEU A 246 -14.40 -16.64 0.87
CA LEU A 246 -13.19 -17.44 0.96
C LEU A 246 -13.01 -18.02 2.37
N ASN A 247 -13.23 -17.23 3.42
CA ASN A 247 -13.20 -17.69 4.81
C ASN A 247 -14.18 -18.84 5.04
N GLN A 248 -15.41 -18.74 4.51
CA GLN A 248 -16.40 -19.80 4.63
C GLN A 248 -15.99 -21.09 3.89
N LEU A 249 -15.34 -20.97 2.73
CA LEU A 249 -14.84 -22.12 1.97
C LEU A 249 -13.66 -22.77 2.68
N LEU A 250 -12.68 -22.00 3.14
CA LEU A 250 -11.51 -22.50 3.87
C LEU A 250 -11.89 -23.13 5.21
N ALA A 251 -12.88 -22.57 5.91
CA ALA A 251 -13.38 -23.15 7.16
C ALA A 251 -13.97 -24.56 6.97
N LYS A 252 -14.58 -24.85 5.81
CA LYS A 252 -15.06 -26.20 5.48
C LYS A 252 -13.93 -27.21 5.33
N GLU A 253 -12.76 -26.75 4.88
CA GLU A 253 -11.53 -27.53 4.76
C GLU A 253 -10.66 -27.50 6.05
N GLY A 254 -11.21 -26.97 7.16
CA GLY A 254 -10.50 -26.86 8.44
C GLY A 254 -9.38 -25.82 8.48
N CYS A 255 -9.31 -24.92 7.48
CA CYS A 255 -8.31 -23.86 7.39
C CYS A 255 -8.86 -22.56 7.96
N PHE A 256 -8.37 -22.15 9.14
CA PHE A 256 -8.81 -20.92 9.82
C PHE A 256 -7.78 -19.79 9.80
N LYS A 257 -6.56 -20.09 9.35
CA LYS A 257 -5.40 -19.20 9.43
C LYS A 257 -4.70 -19.16 8.08
N TYR A 258 -4.58 -17.96 7.52
CA TYR A 258 -3.84 -17.70 6.27
C TYR A 258 -3.56 -16.20 6.15
N ASP A 259 -2.62 -15.84 5.27
CA ASP A 259 -2.32 -14.43 4.96
C ASP A 259 -3.26 -13.93 3.85
N PRO A 260 -4.20 -13.01 4.14
CA PRO A 260 -5.18 -12.52 3.16
C PRO A 260 -4.54 -11.65 2.06
N LEU A 261 -3.34 -11.12 2.28
CA LEU A 261 -2.64 -10.28 1.32
C LEU A 261 -1.61 -11.06 0.48
N SER A 262 -1.54 -12.39 0.68
CA SER A 262 -0.68 -13.24 -0.13
C SER A 262 -1.17 -13.31 -1.58
N GLU A 263 -0.21 -13.36 -2.51
CA GLU A 263 -0.50 -13.31 -3.95
C GLU A 263 -1.49 -14.39 -4.44
N PRO A 264 -1.41 -15.67 -4.00
CA PRO A 264 -2.39 -16.69 -4.42
C PRO A 264 -3.81 -16.38 -3.94
N VAL A 265 -3.95 -15.76 -2.76
CA VAL A 265 -5.24 -15.33 -2.24
C VAL A 265 -5.77 -14.15 -3.06
N LEU A 266 -4.93 -13.14 -3.32
CA LEU A 266 -5.33 -11.99 -4.14
C LEU A 266 -5.75 -12.40 -5.55
N ASP A 267 -5.00 -13.30 -6.20
CA ASP A 267 -5.35 -13.84 -7.52
C ASP A 267 -6.72 -14.53 -7.50
N TYR A 268 -7.01 -15.32 -6.46
CA TYR A 268 -8.33 -15.94 -6.29
C TYR A 268 -9.45 -14.92 -6.10
N ILE A 269 -9.24 -13.91 -5.24
CA ILE A 269 -10.22 -12.85 -4.98
C ILE A 269 -10.55 -12.09 -6.27
N ILE A 270 -9.54 -11.77 -7.09
CA ILE A 270 -9.75 -11.09 -8.37
C ILE A 270 -10.49 -12.01 -9.36
N ARG A 271 -10.09 -13.27 -9.51
CA ARG A 271 -10.76 -14.21 -10.43
C ARG A 271 -12.21 -14.49 -10.07
N GLN A 272 -12.56 -14.44 -8.78
CA GLN A 272 -13.95 -14.55 -8.34
C GLN A 272 -14.82 -13.37 -8.79
N GLN A 273 -14.25 -12.19 -9.01
CA GLN A 273 -15.00 -11.06 -9.55
C GLN A 273 -15.39 -11.31 -11.00
N ASP A 274 -14.51 -11.98 -11.76
CA ASP A 274 -14.71 -12.24 -13.19
C ASP A 274 -15.53 -13.52 -13.46
N ASN A 275 -15.49 -14.50 -12.55
CA ASN A 275 -16.12 -15.82 -12.74
C ASN A 275 -17.07 -16.20 -11.60
N SER A 276 -18.28 -16.62 -11.95
CA SER A 276 -19.32 -17.06 -11.01
C SER A 276 -19.11 -18.46 -10.41
N LYS A 277 -18.10 -19.21 -10.87
CA LYS A 277 -17.86 -20.59 -10.41
C LYS A 277 -17.32 -20.62 -8.97
N MET A 278 -17.92 -21.49 -8.16
CA MET A 278 -17.84 -21.50 -6.69
C MET A 278 -16.70 -22.32 -6.10
N GLU A 279 -15.84 -22.92 -6.92
CA GLU A 279 -14.93 -23.95 -6.44
C GLU A 279 -13.62 -23.37 -5.90
N LEU A 280 -13.14 -23.96 -4.80
CA LEU A 280 -11.84 -23.62 -4.22
C LEU A 280 -10.74 -24.33 -5.03
N PRO A 281 -9.81 -23.60 -5.66
CA PRO A 281 -8.74 -24.23 -6.42
C PRO A 281 -7.83 -25.06 -5.52
N GLN A 282 -7.54 -26.30 -5.91
CA GLN A 282 -6.64 -27.17 -5.15
C GLN A 282 -5.25 -26.55 -4.94
N THR A 283 -4.79 -25.73 -5.89
CA THR A 283 -3.52 -25.01 -5.78
C THR A 283 -3.51 -24.01 -4.62
N LEU A 284 -4.63 -23.31 -4.41
CA LEU A 284 -4.79 -22.39 -3.28
C LEU A 284 -4.88 -23.15 -1.96
N LEU A 285 -5.65 -24.24 -1.93
CA LEU A 285 -5.80 -25.07 -0.73
C LEU A 285 -4.44 -25.67 -0.31
N ASN A 286 -3.68 -26.22 -1.27
CA ASN A 286 -2.32 -26.72 -1.03
C ASN A 286 -1.39 -25.62 -0.53
N PHE A 287 -1.49 -24.40 -1.08
CA PHE A 287 -0.74 -23.25 -0.60
C PHE A 287 -1.08 -22.95 0.86
N VAL A 288 -2.36 -22.80 1.20
CA VAL A 288 -2.81 -22.51 2.58
C VAL A 288 -2.37 -23.61 3.56
N HIS A 289 -2.48 -24.88 3.19
CA HIS A 289 -2.02 -25.99 4.03
C HIS A 289 -0.50 -26.05 4.23
N THR A 290 0.28 -25.62 3.24
CA THR A 290 1.75 -25.55 3.37
C THR A 290 2.21 -24.30 4.11
N HIS A 291 1.33 -23.29 4.21
CA HIS A 291 1.60 -21.96 4.71
C HIS A 291 0.60 -21.59 5.82
N THR A 292 0.43 -22.48 6.81
CA THR A 292 -0.54 -22.35 7.92
C THR A 292 -0.27 -21.21 8.89
N HIS A 293 0.91 -20.59 8.81
CA HIS A 293 1.22 -19.39 9.58
C HIS A 293 0.45 -18.20 9.02
N GLU A 294 -0.18 -17.40 9.88
CA GLU A 294 -0.92 -16.19 9.48
C GLU A 294 -0.01 -15.12 8.85
N CYS A 295 1.31 -15.21 9.09
CA CYS A 295 2.25 -14.14 8.83
C CYS A 295 3.49 -14.61 8.04
N HIS A 296 3.40 -14.59 6.70
CA HIS A 296 4.50 -15.03 5.83
C HIS A 296 5.59 -13.98 5.65
N THR A 297 5.22 -12.71 5.70
CA THR A 297 6.15 -11.60 5.48
C THR A 297 6.64 -11.04 6.81
N ARG A 298 7.82 -10.41 6.81
CA ARG A 298 8.31 -9.64 7.97
C ARG A 298 7.32 -8.56 8.38
N LEU A 299 6.66 -7.94 7.39
CA LEU A 299 5.62 -6.95 7.61
C LEU A 299 4.42 -7.55 8.35
N SER A 300 3.84 -8.64 7.84
CA SER A 300 2.66 -9.25 8.48
C SER A 300 2.97 -9.76 9.89
N ARG A 301 4.17 -10.31 10.13
CA ARG A 301 4.60 -10.67 11.49
C ARG A 301 4.67 -9.47 12.42
N LEU A 302 5.31 -8.37 12.00
CA LEU A 302 5.37 -7.15 12.82
C LEU A 302 3.99 -6.55 13.09
N GLN A 303 3.12 -6.51 12.08
CA GLN A 303 1.76 -6.00 12.24
C GLN A 303 0.99 -6.83 13.27
N HIS A 304 1.07 -8.16 13.18
CA HIS A 304 0.45 -9.06 14.15
C HIS A 304 1.00 -8.88 15.57
N MET A 305 2.32 -8.75 15.73
CA MET A 305 2.94 -8.52 17.04
C MET A 305 2.57 -7.16 17.63
N LEU A 306 2.46 -6.11 16.81
CA LEU A 306 1.99 -4.79 17.26
C LEU A 306 0.53 -4.84 17.73
N GLU A 307 -0.34 -5.49 16.95
CA GLU A 307 -1.75 -5.69 17.32
C GLU A 307 -1.87 -6.49 18.62
N GLY A 308 -1.07 -7.56 18.78
CA GLY A 308 -0.98 -8.33 20.02
C GLY A 308 -0.47 -7.54 21.22
N ALA A 309 0.35 -6.51 21.00
CA ALA A 309 0.82 -5.58 22.02
C ALA A 309 -0.16 -4.40 22.29
N GLY A 310 -1.32 -4.37 21.62
CA GLY A 310 -2.29 -3.28 21.75
C GLY A 310 -1.84 -1.98 21.08
N VAL A 311 -0.94 -2.05 20.11
CA VAL A 311 -0.48 -0.92 19.29
C VAL A 311 -1.07 -1.03 17.90
N ASP A 312 -1.58 0.08 17.35
CA ASP A 312 -2.07 0.09 15.97
C ASP A 312 -0.91 -0.20 15.00
N ALA A 313 -0.98 -1.32 14.29
CA ALA A 313 0.02 -1.74 13.31
C ALA A 313 0.30 -0.70 12.21
N GLN A 314 -0.61 0.25 11.99
CA GLN A 314 -0.41 1.31 11.02
C GLN A 314 0.74 2.24 11.41
N VAL A 315 1.01 2.46 12.70
CA VAL A 315 2.09 3.36 13.18
C VAL A 315 3.48 2.87 12.80
N LEU A 316 3.61 1.62 12.33
CA LEU A 316 4.88 1.05 11.87
C LEU A 316 5.59 1.98 10.88
N TRP A 317 4.84 2.60 9.97
CA TRP A 317 5.41 3.48 8.94
C TRP A 317 5.77 4.87 9.46
N LYS A 318 5.59 5.13 10.75
CA LYS A 318 6.04 6.37 11.37
C LYS A 318 7.53 6.31 11.75
N TYR A 319 8.03 5.11 12.05
CA TYR A 319 9.35 4.89 12.61
C TYR A 319 10.35 4.44 11.54
N THR A 320 11.42 5.22 11.35
CA THR A 320 12.46 4.95 10.34
C THR A 320 13.17 3.61 10.56
N PHE A 321 13.37 3.21 11.82
CA PHE A 321 13.97 1.90 12.15
C PHE A 321 13.04 0.75 11.77
N ALA A 322 11.73 0.90 11.95
CA ALA A 322 10.74 -0.12 11.59
C ALA A 322 10.62 -0.25 10.07
N LYS A 323 10.60 0.88 9.35
CA LYS A 323 10.71 0.90 7.88
C LYS A 323 11.94 0.13 7.41
N SER A 324 13.10 0.41 8.00
CA SER A 324 14.37 -0.23 7.65
C SER A 324 14.37 -1.73 7.93
N PHE A 325 13.70 -2.16 9.01
CA PHE A 325 13.51 -3.58 9.33
C PHE A 325 12.65 -4.29 8.29
N VAL A 326 11.48 -3.72 7.96
CA VAL A 326 10.55 -4.31 6.96
C VAL A 326 11.21 -4.41 5.59
N VAL A 327 11.90 -3.34 5.16
CA VAL A 327 12.61 -3.26 3.88
C VAL A 327 13.87 -4.15 3.82
N GLY A 328 14.33 -4.69 4.96
CA GLY A 328 15.49 -5.57 5.01
C GLY A 328 16.84 -4.86 4.84
N ASN A 329 16.91 -3.56 5.14
CA ASN A 329 18.13 -2.74 5.01
C ASN A 329 19.14 -2.96 6.16
N GLY A 330 19.37 -4.22 6.56
CA GLY A 330 20.39 -4.55 7.57
C GLY A 330 20.05 -4.11 9.00
N SER A 331 18.76 -4.13 9.37
CA SER A 331 18.38 -3.91 10.77
C SER A 331 19.02 -4.99 11.65
N LEU A 332 19.79 -4.56 12.66
CA LEU A 332 20.34 -5.43 13.70
C LEU A 332 19.31 -5.79 14.77
N LEU A 333 18.14 -5.15 14.75
CA LEU A 333 17.07 -5.36 15.72
C LEU A 333 16.27 -6.62 15.39
N GLY A 334 15.90 -7.40 16.42
CA GLY A 334 14.91 -8.47 16.31
C GLY A 334 13.49 -7.93 16.16
N GLU A 335 12.54 -8.78 15.75
CA GLU A 335 11.12 -8.42 15.62
C GLU A 335 10.56 -7.87 16.95
N GLU A 336 10.89 -8.52 18.07
CA GLU A 336 10.49 -8.09 19.41
C GLU A 336 11.05 -6.72 19.81
N ASP A 337 12.30 -6.43 19.46
CA ASP A 337 12.93 -5.14 19.79
C ASP A 337 12.27 -3.98 19.04
N VAL A 338 11.91 -4.22 17.77
CA VAL A 338 11.18 -3.23 16.96
C VAL A 338 9.83 -2.94 17.59
N VAL A 339 9.08 -3.99 17.95
CA VAL A 339 7.75 -3.87 18.58
C VAL A 339 7.84 -3.14 19.91
N ARG A 340 8.78 -3.53 20.79
CA ARG A 340 8.97 -2.88 22.11
C ARG A 340 9.27 -1.39 21.97
N ARG A 341 10.18 -1.00 21.06
CA ARG A 341 10.51 0.42 20.85
C ARG A 341 9.33 1.25 20.35
N ILE A 342 8.52 0.68 19.45
CA ILE A 342 7.30 1.34 18.98
C ILE A 342 6.32 1.47 20.14
N GLN A 343 6.11 0.40 20.91
CA GLN A 343 5.21 0.40 22.06
C GLN A 343 5.60 1.47 23.10
N ASP A 344 6.87 1.54 23.49
CA ASP A 344 7.37 2.54 24.43
C ASP A 344 7.12 3.97 23.91
N SER A 345 7.36 4.19 22.62
CA SER A 345 7.17 5.51 21.99
C SER A 345 5.70 5.92 21.89
N GLU A 346 4.81 4.98 21.56
CA GLU A 346 3.37 5.23 21.46
C GLU A 346 2.71 5.37 22.85
N GLU A 347 3.25 4.69 23.87
CA GLU A 347 2.83 4.87 25.27
C GLU A 347 3.24 6.25 25.80
N GLU A 348 4.48 6.70 25.55
CA GLU A 348 4.92 8.06 25.90
C GLU A 348 3.98 9.11 25.28
N TRP A 349 3.64 8.92 24.00
CA TRP A 349 2.70 9.80 23.31
C TRP A 349 1.32 9.77 23.93
N ARG A 350 0.78 8.59 24.26
CA ARG A 350 -0.55 8.46 24.88
C ARG A 350 -0.63 9.24 26.20
N GLN A 351 0.43 9.18 27.01
CA GLN A 351 0.53 9.92 28.27
C GLN A 351 0.58 11.44 28.03
N LYS A 352 1.37 11.90 27.04
CA LYS A 352 1.52 13.33 26.74
C LYS A 352 0.35 13.92 25.95
N LYS A 353 -0.39 13.14 25.15
CA LYS A 353 -1.49 13.59 24.28
C LYS A 353 -2.53 14.40 25.05
N LEU A 354 -2.95 13.93 26.23
CA LEU A 354 -3.92 14.63 27.08
C LEU A 354 -3.41 15.99 27.56
N SER A 355 -2.12 16.10 27.87
CA SER A 355 -1.51 17.37 28.26
C SER A 355 -1.48 18.37 27.10
N PHE A 356 -1.21 17.89 25.88
CA PHE A 356 -1.21 18.72 24.66
C PHE A 356 -2.61 19.20 24.32
N VAL A 357 -3.64 18.35 24.40
CA VAL A 357 -5.05 18.73 24.21
C VAL A 357 -5.42 19.90 25.13
N ARG A 358 -5.06 19.81 26.42
CA ARG A 358 -5.36 20.86 27.40
C ARG A 358 -4.62 22.17 27.09
N LYS A 359 -3.32 22.09 26.77
CA LYS A 359 -2.49 23.26 26.47
C LYS A 359 -2.90 23.97 25.18
N LEU A 360 -3.26 23.21 24.15
CA LEU A 360 -3.62 23.74 22.83
C LEU A 360 -5.08 24.21 22.75
N LYS A 361 -5.93 23.89 23.74
CA LYS A 361 -7.39 24.14 23.71
C LYS A 361 -8.07 23.58 22.45
N VAL A 362 -7.49 22.55 21.83
CA VAL A 362 -8.02 21.90 20.62
C VAL A 362 -8.80 20.66 21.04
N ASN A 363 -10.06 20.54 20.59
CA ASN A 363 -10.81 19.29 20.70
C ASN A 363 -10.21 18.24 19.73
N LEU A 364 -9.24 17.46 20.20
CA LEU A 364 -8.67 16.32 19.46
C LEU A 364 -9.53 15.05 19.55
N VAL A 365 -10.82 15.16 19.89
CA VAL A 365 -11.71 14.01 20.18
C VAL A 365 -11.93 13.09 18.95
N ASN A 366 -11.60 13.56 17.74
CA ASN A 366 -11.82 12.82 16.50
C ASN A 366 -10.53 12.40 15.76
N TYR A 367 -9.37 12.39 16.44
CA TYR A 367 -8.07 12.05 15.84
C TYR A 367 -7.31 10.97 16.60
#